data_AF-A0A965L6K3-F1
#
_entry.id   AF-A0A965L6K3-F1
#
_cell.length_a   1.000
_cell.length_b   1.000
_cell.length_c   1.000
_cell.angle_alpha   90.00
_cell.angle_beta   90.00
_cell.angle_gamma   90.00
#
_symmetry.space_group_name_H-M   'P 1'
#
loop_
_entity.id
_entity.type
_entity.pdbx_description
1 polymer ?
#
loop_
_entity_poly.entity_id
_entity_poly.type
_entity_poly.pdbx_seq_one_letter_code
_entity_poly.pdbx_strand_id
1 'polypeptide(L)'
;VNFFYNLIVLFGKDPIPWNNTYGTILGTFGNPNFISAFMSIFISMTAAILFQSRLDLKFRFLGVVLILVSLYEVKRSFSLQGLIASALGFTIVGYFVVRSKFENKWFSRTYLLAALLGGMLVIAGMLQKGPLVNLVYKRTISLRGEYWHAGWNMGTSRPFSGLGMDSYGLWYRRLRNQSALINPGPDTITNSAHNVFMDIFSGGGFPLFVIYLLISALVIQSVIKIAKRNQSYDAVFVALTVGWICYQAQSLISINQIGLAVWGWLFGGALIAYEISSRNPNFYIGEAQGVKKSKGIRKSQNSSGETPAGVTLIAFIGFVVGIVVASPPAISDAKWRSALSSGNIDKIQTALGSWPKDSSRLAQATGILS
;
A
#
# COMPACT_ATOMS: atom_id res chain seq x y z
N VAL A 1 6.74 -4.16 15.90
CA VAL A 1 6.38 -2.81 16.39
C VAL A 1 4.87 -2.68 16.56
N ASN A 2 4.10 -2.36 15.50
CA ASN A 2 2.68 -2.00 15.61
C ASN A 2 1.78 -2.96 16.41
N PHE A 3 1.90 -4.28 16.23
CA PHE A 3 1.24 -5.30 17.07
C PHE A 3 1.41 -5.04 18.58
N PHE A 4 2.66 -5.00 19.06
CA PHE A 4 2.95 -4.73 20.47
C PHE A 4 2.54 -3.32 20.91
N TYR A 5 2.65 -2.32 20.04
CA TYR A 5 2.17 -0.97 20.32
C TYR A 5 0.66 -0.96 20.58
N ASN A 6 -0.12 -1.58 19.69
CA ASN A 6 -1.58 -1.65 19.77
C ASN A 6 -2.04 -2.41 21.03
N LEU A 7 -1.32 -3.45 21.43
CA LEU A 7 -1.53 -4.13 22.72
C LEU A 7 -1.30 -3.20 23.92
N ILE A 8 -0.22 -2.41 23.93
CA ILE A 8 0.07 -1.49 25.03
C ILE A 8 -1.02 -0.39 25.11
N VAL A 9 -1.49 0.12 23.97
CA VAL A 9 -2.66 1.03 23.87
C VAL A 9 -3.94 0.37 24.41
N LEU A 10 -4.18 -0.91 24.10
CA LEU A 10 -5.33 -1.66 24.61
C LEU A 10 -5.32 -1.84 26.14
N PHE A 11 -4.14 -1.83 26.77
CA PHE A 11 -3.98 -1.76 28.22
C PHE A 11 -4.01 -0.33 28.80
N GLY A 12 -4.54 0.64 28.04
CA GLY A 12 -4.76 2.01 28.49
C GLY A 12 -3.52 2.89 28.52
N LYS A 13 -2.43 2.49 27.84
CA LYS A 13 -1.16 3.23 27.78
C LYS A 13 -0.82 3.55 26.33
N ASP A 14 -1.06 4.78 25.88
CA ASP A 14 -0.56 5.23 24.57
C ASP A 14 0.78 5.96 24.76
N PRO A 15 1.91 5.43 24.24
CA PRO A 15 3.22 6.06 24.39
C PRO A 15 3.44 7.24 23.43
N ILE A 16 2.53 7.51 22.49
CA ILE A 16 2.54 8.72 21.67
C ILE A 16 1.34 9.59 22.09
N PRO A 17 1.55 10.88 22.42
CA PRO A 17 0.47 11.79 22.82
C PRO A 17 -0.35 12.24 21.60
N TRP A 18 -1.09 11.32 20.98
CA TRP A 18 -2.00 11.62 19.88
C TRP A 18 -3.19 12.47 20.37
N ASN A 19 -3.56 13.51 19.60
CA ASN A 19 -4.89 14.12 19.71
C ASN A 19 -5.93 13.16 19.08
N ASN A 20 -6.30 12.12 19.82
CA ASN A 20 -7.09 11.00 19.33
C ASN A 20 -8.59 11.30 19.27
N THR A 21 -8.99 12.10 18.28
CA THR A 21 -10.40 12.44 18.00
C THR A 21 -11.26 11.25 17.57
N TYR A 22 -10.66 10.08 17.31
CA TYR A 22 -11.36 8.85 16.93
C TYR A 22 -11.76 7.99 18.13
N GLY A 23 -11.06 8.11 19.28
CA GLY A 23 -11.27 7.25 20.45
C GLY A 23 -10.88 5.78 20.23
N THR A 24 -9.99 5.48 19.27
CA THR A 24 -9.63 4.12 18.86
C THR A 24 -8.12 3.90 18.74
N ILE A 25 -7.69 2.66 18.48
CA ILE A 25 -6.28 2.35 18.20
C ILE A 25 -5.81 3.05 16.92
N LEU A 26 -4.74 3.83 17.02
CA LEU A 26 -4.12 4.57 15.90
C LEU A 26 -2.79 3.95 15.41
N GLY A 27 -2.17 3.09 16.21
CA GLY A 27 -0.82 2.57 15.99
C GLY A 27 0.24 3.68 15.86
N THR A 28 1.38 3.35 15.24
CA THR A 28 2.39 4.35 14.84
C THR A 28 1.98 5.17 13.61
N PHE A 29 0.70 5.17 13.23
CA PHE A 29 0.19 5.78 11.99
C PHE A 29 -0.76 6.96 12.24
N GLY A 30 -1.17 7.22 13.49
CA GLY A 30 -2.04 8.35 13.84
C GLY A 30 -3.47 8.28 13.28
N ASN A 31 -3.88 7.17 12.67
CA ASN A 31 -5.19 7.04 12.01
C ASN A 31 -5.70 5.59 12.02
N PRO A 32 -6.99 5.34 12.37
CA PRO A 32 -7.53 4.00 12.47
C PRO A 32 -7.58 3.23 11.14
N ASN A 33 -7.68 3.92 10.00
CA ASN A 33 -7.71 3.26 8.69
C ASN A 33 -6.31 2.86 8.20
N PHE A 34 -5.28 3.64 8.55
CA PHE A 34 -3.91 3.33 8.17
C PHE A 34 -3.36 2.16 8.99
N ILE A 35 -3.60 2.14 10.31
CA ILE A 35 -3.22 0.99 11.14
C ILE A 35 -4.02 -0.27 10.78
N SER A 36 -5.33 -0.18 10.51
CA SER A 36 -6.12 -1.34 10.12
C SER A 36 -5.68 -1.93 8.78
N ALA A 37 -5.34 -1.08 7.81
CA ALA A 37 -4.75 -1.49 6.54
C ALA A 37 -3.37 -2.16 6.73
N PHE A 38 -2.48 -1.57 7.54
CA PHE A 38 -1.17 -2.16 7.85
C PHE A 38 -1.31 -3.53 8.54
N MET A 39 -2.16 -3.63 9.55
CA MET A 39 -2.40 -4.89 10.24
C MET A 39 -3.07 -5.94 9.34
N SER A 40 -3.91 -5.54 8.37
CA SER A 40 -4.47 -6.48 7.38
C SER A 40 -3.41 -7.11 6.47
N ILE A 41 -2.38 -6.35 6.08
CA ILE A 41 -1.21 -6.87 5.35
C ILE A 41 -0.47 -7.87 6.24
N PHE A 42 -0.17 -7.51 7.49
CA PHE A 42 0.50 -8.39 8.46
C PHE A 42 -0.25 -9.70 8.72
N ILE A 43 -1.57 -9.63 8.94
CA ILE A 43 -2.46 -10.80 9.10
C ILE A 43 -2.35 -11.71 7.88
N SER A 44 -2.48 -11.15 6.68
CA SER A 44 -2.52 -11.90 5.43
C SER A 44 -1.19 -12.58 5.10
N MET A 45 -0.08 -11.88 5.34
CA MET A 45 1.27 -12.46 5.21
C MET A 45 1.50 -13.57 6.24
N THR A 46 1.13 -13.35 7.51
CA THR A 46 1.23 -14.39 8.57
C THR A 46 0.41 -15.62 8.21
N ALA A 47 -0.79 -15.43 7.66
CA ALA A 47 -1.67 -16.51 7.20
C ALA A 47 -1.04 -17.33 6.07
N ALA A 48 -0.29 -16.71 5.15
CA ALA A 48 0.44 -17.43 4.11
C ALA A 48 1.57 -18.31 4.70
N ILE A 49 2.34 -17.80 5.65
CA ILE A 49 3.44 -18.55 6.28
C ILE A 49 2.94 -19.79 7.04
N LEU A 50 1.76 -19.74 7.67
CA LEU A 50 1.20 -20.89 8.40
C LEU A 50 1.09 -22.20 7.58
N PHE A 51 0.85 -22.08 6.27
CA PHE A 51 0.70 -23.24 5.37
C PHE A 51 2.03 -23.81 4.84
N GLN A 52 3.18 -23.25 5.23
CA GLN A 52 4.49 -23.80 4.89
C GLN A 52 4.64 -25.22 5.47
N SER A 53 4.97 -26.19 4.60
CA SER A 53 4.84 -27.62 4.91
C SER A 53 5.67 -28.08 6.12
N ARG A 54 6.87 -27.53 6.31
CA ARG A 54 7.83 -27.88 7.38
C ARG A 54 7.90 -26.85 8.53
N LEU A 55 6.87 -26.02 8.72
CA LEU A 55 6.82 -25.07 9.84
C LEU A 55 6.55 -25.81 11.17
N ASP A 56 7.37 -25.55 12.19
CA ASP A 56 7.20 -26.07 13.56
C ASP A 56 5.79 -25.73 14.10
N LEU A 57 5.18 -26.68 14.80
CA LEU A 57 3.90 -26.49 15.49
C LEU A 57 3.94 -25.28 16.45
N LYS A 58 5.08 -24.98 17.08
CA LYS A 58 5.28 -23.79 17.92
C LYS A 58 5.09 -22.49 17.13
N PHE A 59 5.68 -22.41 15.94
CA PHE A 59 5.51 -21.24 15.06
C PHE A 59 4.13 -21.20 14.41
N ARG A 60 3.50 -22.35 14.13
CA ARG A 60 2.08 -22.40 13.71
C ARG A 60 1.14 -21.87 14.80
N PHE A 61 1.31 -22.30 16.05
CA PHE A 61 0.53 -21.80 17.18
C PHE A 61 0.75 -20.29 17.38
N LEU A 62 2.00 -19.84 17.39
CA LEU A 62 2.33 -18.42 17.49
C LEU A 62 1.70 -17.59 16.35
N GLY A 63 1.77 -18.06 15.10
CA GLY A 63 1.16 -17.37 13.96
C GLY A 63 -0.36 -17.29 14.04
N VAL A 64 -1.03 -18.32 14.58
CA VAL A 64 -2.48 -18.27 14.86
C VAL A 64 -2.79 -17.25 15.95
N VAL A 65 -2.03 -17.22 17.05
CA VAL A 65 -2.20 -16.21 18.12
C VAL A 65 -1.97 -14.79 17.59
N LEU A 66 -0.91 -14.57 16.79
CA LEU A 66 -0.63 -13.29 16.14
C LEU A 66 -1.79 -12.84 15.25
N ILE A 67 -2.38 -13.73 14.45
CA ILE A 67 -3.54 -13.43 13.60
C ILE A 67 -4.77 -13.07 14.46
N LEU A 68 -5.11 -13.87 15.47
CA LEU A 68 -6.30 -13.64 16.31
C LEU A 68 -6.20 -12.31 17.07
N VAL A 69 -5.04 -12.00 17.64
CA VAL A 69 -4.79 -10.72 18.33
C VAL A 69 -4.80 -9.55 17.34
N SER A 70 -4.17 -9.70 16.17
CA SER A 70 -4.19 -8.65 15.13
C SER A 70 -5.61 -8.38 14.61
N LEU A 71 -6.44 -9.40 14.46
CA LEU A 71 -7.86 -9.24 14.08
C LEU A 71 -8.66 -8.53 15.18
N TYR A 72 -8.34 -8.76 16.45
CA TYR A 72 -8.90 -8.01 17.57
C TYR A 72 -8.46 -6.53 17.53
N GLU A 73 -7.18 -6.23 17.30
CA GLU A 73 -6.68 -4.87 17.11
C GLU A 73 -7.38 -4.15 15.94
N VAL A 74 -7.50 -4.81 14.79
CA VAL A 74 -8.23 -4.29 13.61
C VAL A 74 -9.69 -3.99 13.98
N LYS A 75 -10.38 -4.89 14.69
CA LYS A 75 -11.74 -4.65 15.20
C LYS A 75 -11.81 -3.46 16.17
N ARG A 76 -10.79 -3.26 17.01
CA ARG A 76 -10.67 -2.18 18.00
C ARG A 76 -10.20 -0.83 17.42
N SER A 77 -9.77 -0.78 16.16
CA SER A 77 -9.62 0.48 15.42
C SER A 77 -10.97 1.05 14.92
N PHE A 78 -12.05 0.25 14.96
CA PHE A 78 -13.34 0.47 14.29
C PHE A 78 -13.29 0.69 12.77
N SER A 79 -12.14 0.44 12.13
CA SER A 79 -11.99 0.54 10.68
C SER A 79 -12.36 -0.78 9.97
N LEU A 80 -13.54 -0.77 9.34
CA LEU A 80 -14.04 -1.84 8.46
C LEU A 80 -13.05 -2.16 7.31
N GLN A 81 -12.27 -1.17 6.86
CA GLN A 81 -11.34 -1.30 5.73
C GLN A 81 -10.30 -2.40 5.98
N GLY A 82 -9.73 -2.49 7.19
CA GLY A 82 -8.79 -3.55 7.55
C GLY A 82 -9.44 -4.93 7.67
N LEU A 83 -10.71 -5.03 8.08
CA LEU A 83 -11.43 -6.31 8.13
C LEU A 83 -11.66 -6.86 6.72
N ILE A 84 -12.15 -6.02 5.78
CA ILE A 84 -12.37 -6.42 4.38
C ILE A 84 -11.03 -6.78 3.70
N ALA A 85 -9.97 -6.00 3.93
CA ALA A 85 -8.65 -6.30 3.40
C ALA A 85 -8.04 -7.60 3.97
N SER A 86 -8.31 -7.93 5.24
CA SER A 86 -7.90 -9.21 5.85
C SER A 86 -8.68 -10.38 5.26
N ALA A 87 -9.99 -10.23 5.05
CA ALA A 87 -10.83 -11.25 4.41
C ALA A 87 -10.37 -11.55 2.98
N LEU A 88 -10.11 -10.50 2.18
CA LEU A 88 -9.49 -10.61 0.84
C LEU A 88 -8.16 -11.39 0.91
N GLY A 89 -7.32 -11.08 1.90
CA GLY A 89 -6.05 -11.77 2.09
C GLY A 89 -6.21 -13.26 2.38
N PHE A 90 -7.11 -13.63 3.31
CA PHE A 90 -7.45 -15.03 3.57
C PHE A 90 -8.00 -15.74 2.33
N THR A 91 -8.81 -15.07 1.50
CA THR A 91 -9.30 -15.62 0.23
C THR A 91 -8.17 -15.90 -0.77
N ILE A 92 -7.18 -15.00 -0.89
CA ILE A 92 -6.02 -15.19 -1.77
C ILE A 92 -5.14 -16.34 -1.27
N VAL A 93 -4.84 -16.37 0.03
CA VAL A 93 -4.10 -17.48 0.67
C VAL A 93 -4.83 -18.80 0.44
N GLY A 94 -6.15 -18.84 0.69
CA GLY A 94 -7.00 -20.01 0.49
C GLY A 94 -7.02 -20.51 -0.95
N TYR A 95 -7.06 -19.60 -1.94
CA TYR A 95 -6.94 -19.96 -3.36
C TYR A 95 -5.62 -20.71 -3.64
N PHE A 96 -4.49 -20.19 -3.16
CA PHE A 96 -3.18 -20.86 -3.34
C PHE A 96 -3.09 -22.19 -2.60
N VAL A 97 -3.65 -22.29 -1.38
CA VAL A 97 -3.71 -23.56 -0.63
C VAL A 97 -4.52 -24.61 -1.40
N VAL A 98 -5.76 -24.29 -1.80
CA VAL A 98 -6.63 -25.18 -2.59
C VAL A 98 -5.95 -25.59 -3.89
N ARG A 99 -5.38 -24.62 -4.62
CA ARG A 99 -4.67 -24.85 -5.88
C ARG A 99 -3.46 -25.78 -5.72
N SER A 100 -2.75 -25.70 -4.60
CA SER A 100 -1.59 -26.56 -4.31
C SER A 100 -1.94 -27.96 -3.80
N LYS A 101 -3.14 -28.14 -3.23
CA LYS A 101 -3.56 -29.38 -2.57
C LYS A 101 -4.33 -30.33 -3.50
N PHE A 102 -4.97 -29.81 -4.55
CA PHE A 102 -5.78 -30.61 -5.47
C PHE A 102 -5.24 -30.52 -6.91
N GLU A 103 -4.81 -31.66 -7.46
CA GLU A 103 -4.35 -31.76 -8.86
C GLU A 103 -5.46 -31.41 -9.87
N ASN A 104 -6.71 -31.76 -9.54
CA ASN A 104 -7.86 -31.39 -10.34
C ASN A 104 -8.13 -29.88 -10.23
N LYS A 105 -7.74 -29.16 -11.29
CA LYS A 105 -7.90 -27.71 -11.45
C LYS A 105 -9.34 -27.21 -11.27
N TRP A 106 -10.36 -28.08 -11.34
CA TRP A 106 -11.76 -27.73 -11.07
C TRP A 106 -11.93 -27.07 -9.69
N PHE A 107 -11.33 -27.63 -8.63
CA PHE A 107 -11.37 -27.03 -7.27
C PHE A 107 -10.81 -25.60 -7.24
N SER A 108 -9.69 -25.35 -7.93
CA SER A 108 -9.10 -24.00 -8.02
C SER A 108 -9.98 -23.02 -8.82
N ARG A 109 -10.72 -23.52 -9.82
CA ARG A 109 -11.63 -22.72 -10.66
C ARG A 109 -12.93 -22.40 -9.93
N THR A 110 -13.54 -23.36 -9.24
CA THR A 110 -14.75 -23.13 -8.44
C THR A 110 -14.47 -22.24 -7.24
N TYR A 111 -13.32 -22.40 -6.57
CA TYR A 111 -12.87 -21.46 -5.53
C TYR A 111 -12.71 -20.03 -6.08
N LEU A 112 -12.05 -19.86 -7.23
CA LEU A 112 -11.87 -18.54 -7.84
C LEU A 112 -13.22 -17.92 -8.25
N LEU A 113 -14.14 -18.70 -8.81
CA LEU A 113 -15.49 -18.23 -9.15
C LEU A 113 -16.27 -17.80 -7.90
N ALA A 114 -16.25 -18.60 -6.84
CA ALA A 114 -16.90 -18.25 -5.58
C ALA A 114 -16.29 -16.99 -4.93
N ALA A 115 -14.96 -16.85 -4.98
CA ALA A 115 -14.25 -15.65 -4.51
C ALA A 115 -14.64 -14.40 -5.32
N LEU A 116 -14.76 -14.50 -6.65
CA LEU A 116 -15.19 -13.40 -7.51
C LEU A 116 -16.67 -13.02 -7.26
N LEU A 117 -17.56 -13.99 -7.13
CA LEU A 117 -18.98 -13.75 -6.80
C LEU A 117 -19.13 -13.08 -5.42
N GLY A 118 -18.44 -13.59 -4.40
CA GLY A 118 -18.42 -12.99 -3.07
C GLY A 118 -17.83 -11.57 -3.06
N GLY A 119 -16.73 -11.35 -3.80
CA GLY A 119 -16.13 -10.02 -3.97
C GLY A 119 -17.09 -9.03 -4.64
N MET A 120 -17.82 -9.45 -5.68
CA MET A 120 -18.84 -8.61 -6.32
C MET A 120 -20.00 -8.27 -5.37
N LEU A 121 -20.45 -9.20 -4.52
CA LEU A 121 -21.47 -8.91 -3.50
C LEU A 121 -20.97 -7.91 -2.45
N VAL A 122 -19.70 -7.99 -2.03
CA VAL A 122 -19.09 -7.02 -1.12
C VAL A 122 -18.99 -5.64 -1.77
N ILE A 123 -18.50 -5.56 -3.01
CA ILE A 123 -18.42 -4.29 -3.76
C ILE A 123 -19.82 -3.69 -3.97
N ALA A 124 -20.81 -4.49 -4.33
CA ALA A 124 -22.20 -4.04 -4.42
C ALA A 124 -22.71 -3.46 -3.09
N GLY A 125 -22.47 -4.16 -1.97
CA GLY A 125 -22.85 -3.68 -0.64
C GLY A 125 -22.17 -2.35 -0.27
N MET A 126 -20.89 -2.19 -0.59
CA MET A 126 -20.15 -0.94 -0.38
C MET A 126 -20.70 0.21 -1.25
N LEU A 127 -21.30 -0.11 -2.40
CA LEU A 127 -21.99 0.80 -3.31
C LEU A 127 -23.51 0.89 -3.06
N GLN A 128 -23.97 0.59 -1.83
CA GLN A 128 -25.38 0.66 -1.40
C GLN A 128 -26.35 -0.28 -2.15
N LYS A 129 -25.87 -1.41 -2.70
CA LYS A 129 -26.69 -2.37 -3.46
C LYS A 129 -26.63 -3.80 -2.90
N GLY A 130 -27.77 -4.49 -2.90
CA GLY A 130 -27.85 -5.91 -2.55
C GLY A 130 -27.80 -6.22 -1.05
N PRO A 131 -27.65 -7.51 -0.67
CA PRO A 131 -27.91 -7.96 0.71
C PRO A 131 -26.82 -7.57 1.73
N LEU A 132 -25.60 -7.23 1.29
CA LEU A 132 -24.49 -6.95 2.20
C LEU A 132 -24.39 -5.50 2.67
N VAL A 133 -25.27 -4.59 2.21
CA VAL A 133 -25.23 -3.15 2.53
C VAL A 133 -25.10 -2.89 4.04
N ASN A 134 -25.93 -3.52 4.86
CA ASN A 134 -25.94 -3.35 6.32
C ASN A 134 -24.64 -3.81 7.01
N LEU A 135 -23.79 -4.60 6.33
CA LEU A 135 -22.53 -5.11 6.85
C LEU A 135 -21.31 -4.32 6.36
N VAL A 136 -21.32 -3.87 5.09
CA VAL A 136 -20.12 -3.28 4.45
C VAL A 136 -20.26 -1.83 3.98
N TYR A 137 -21.44 -1.22 4.02
CA TYR A 137 -21.60 0.19 3.65
C TYR A 137 -21.09 1.15 4.74
N LYS A 138 -20.46 2.25 4.31
CA LYS A 138 -20.15 3.45 5.10
C LYS A 138 -20.35 4.69 4.22
N ARG A 139 -20.98 5.75 4.75
CA ARG A 139 -21.15 7.04 4.03
C ARG A 139 -19.84 7.59 3.46
N THR A 140 -18.72 7.38 4.16
CA THR A 140 -17.37 7.77 3.71
C THR A 140 -16.96 7.14 2.37
N ILE A 141 -17.47 5.96 2.01
CA ILE A 141 -17.22 5.34 0.70
C ILE A 141 -17.88 6.15 -0.41
N SER A 142 -19.13 6.59 -0.21
CA SER A 142 -19.82 7.45 -1.17
C SER A 142 -19.18 8.84 -1.29
N LEU A 143 -18.62 9.39 -0.20
CA LEU A 143 -17.85 10.65 -0.27
C LEU A 143 -16.57 10.52 -1.11
N ARG A 144 -15.88 9.36 -1.06
CA ARG A 144 -14.71 9.08 -1.92
C ARG A 144 -15.06 9.14 -3.40
N GLY A 145 -16.28 8.82 -3.81
CA GLY A 145 -16.73 8.94 -5.20
C GLY A 145 -16.62 10.38 -5.75
N GLU A 146 -17.06 11.38 -4.97
CA GLU A 146 -16.91 12.80 -5.33
C GLU A 146 -15.43 13.23 -5.40
N TYR A 147 -14.58 12.64 -4.57
CA TYR A 147 -13.13 12.90 -4.58
C TYR A 147 -12.45 12.24 -5.81
N TRP A 148 -12.92 11.07 -6.24
CA TRP A 148 -12.44 10.41 -7.47
C TRP A 148 -12.88 11.18 -8.71
N HIS A 149 -14.13 11.67 -8.76
CA HIS A 149 -14.58 12.54 -9.85
C HIS A 149 -13.78 13.84 -9.91
N ALA A 150 -13.52 14.49 -8.78
CA ALA A 150 -12.65 15.67 -8.76
C ALA A 150 -11.23 15.35 -9.25
N GLY A 151 -10.62 14.23 -8.82
CA GLY A 151 -9.30 13.79 -9.29
C GLY A 151 -9.26 13.45 -10.79
N TRP A 152 -10.34 12.87 -11.32
CA TRP A 152 -10.53 12.62 -12.75
C TRP A 152 -10.63 13.92 -13.56
N ASN A 153 -11.43 14.88 -13.07
CA ASN A 153 -11.57 16.20 -13.67
C ASN A 153 -10.24 16.97 -13.64
N MET A 154 -9.44 16.80 -12.58
CA MET A 154 -8.08 17.36 -12.50
C MET A 154 -7.16 16.79 -13.58
N GLY A 155 -7.01 15.46 -13.65
CA GLY A 155 -6.13 14.82 -14.64
C GLY A 155 -6.56 15.05 -16.09
N THR A 156 -7.87 15.10 -16.36
CA THR A 156 -8.40 15.42 -17.71
C THR A 156 -8.32 16.92 -18.06
N SER A 157 -8.33 17.83 -17.09
CA SER A 157 -8.12 19.28 -17.35
C SER A 157 -6.69 19.62 -17.80
N ARG A 158 -5.70 18.77 -17.47
CA ARG A 158 -4.30 18.89 -17.89
C ARG A 158 -3.73 17.52 -18.29
N PRO A 159 -4.12 16.96 -19.45
CA PRO A 159 -3.85 15.57 -19.80
C PRO A 159 -2.38 15.13 -19.75
N PHE A 160 -1.44 16.03 -20.04
CA PHE A 160 0.00 15.69 -20.10
C PHE A 160 0.75 15.93 -18.78
N SER A 161 0.44 17.02 -18.06
CA SER A 161 1.20 17.44 -16.87
C SER A 161 0.50 17.17 -15.55
N GLY A 162 -0.81 16.89 -15.55
CA GLY A 162 -1.65 17.08 -14.37
C GLY A 162 -1.62 18.54 -13.89
N LEU A 163 -2.04 18.75 -12.64
CA LEU A 163 -2.03 20.07 -11.99
C LEU A 163 -0.81 20.27 -11.06
N GLY A 164 0.12 19.32 -11.05
CA GLY A 164 1.25 19.25 -10.14
C GLY A 164 0.94 18.39 -8.91
N MET A 165 1.96 17.68 -8.40
CA MET A 165 1.85 16.90 -7.16
C MET A 165 1.39 17.77 -5.99
N ASP A 166 0.62 17.18 -5.08
CA ASP A 166 0.05 17.79 -3.86
C ASP A 166 -0.86 19.03 -4.07
N SER A 167 -1.06 19.48 -5.32
CA SER A 167 -1.93 20.60 -5.69
C SER A 167 -3.43 20.32 -5.50
N TYR A 168 -3.83 19.07 -5.24
CA TYR A 168 -5.21 18.60 -5.23
C TYR A 168 -6.13 19.49 -4.36
N GLY A 169 -5.69 19.87 -3.16
CA GLY A 169 -6.46 20.72 -2.25
C GLY A 169 -6.79 22.11 -2.80
N LEU A 170 -5.92 22.64 -3.67
CA LEU A 170 -6.07 23.95 -4.32
C LEU A 170 -7.12 23.92 -5.44
N TRP A 171 -7.28 22.75 -6.07
CA TRP A 171 -8.15 22.55 -7.23
C TRP A 171 -9.47 21.84 -6.90
N TYR A 172 -9.57 21.16 -5.74
CA TYR A 172 -10.77 20.40 -5.37
C TYR A 172 -12.06 21.23 -5.44
N ARG A 173 -12.11 22.42 -4.84
CA ARG A 173 -13.32 23.28 -4.91
C ARG A 173 -13.63 23.79 -6.32
N ARG A 174 -12.65 23.81 -7.23
CA ARG A 174 -12.77 24.29 -8.63
C ARG A 174 -13.21 23.20 -9.61
N LEU A 175 -12.90 21.92 -9.32
CA LEU A 175 -13.07 20.79 -10.23
C LEU A 175 -13.91 19.63 -9.66
N ARG A 176 -14.43 19.75 -8.43
CA ARG A 176 -15.50 18.86 -7.91
C ARG A 176 -16.81 19.06 -8.69
N ASN A 177 -17.63 18.01 -8.73
CA ASN A 177 -18.97 18.07 -9.32
C ASN A 177 -19.92 18.96 -8.50
N GLN A 178 -21.03 19.38 -9.12
CA GLN A 178 -22.10 20.12 -8.41
C GLN A 178 -22.74 19.29 -7.29
N SER A 179 -22.81 17.96 -7.43
CA SER A 179 -23.29 17.03 -6.39
C SER A 179 -22.48 17.12 -5.08
N ALA A 180 -21.17 17.38 -5.16
CA ALA A 180 -20.33 17.60 -4.00
C ALA A 180 -20.72 18.85 -3.16
N LEU A 181 -21.45 19.81 -3.75
CA LEU A 181 -22.03 20.96 -3.03
C LEU A 181 -23.19 20.55 -2.11
N ILE A 182 -23.85 19.42 -2.38
CA ILE A 182 -24.95 18.89 -1.57
C ILE A 182 -24.41 17.88 -0.54
N ASN A 183 -23.56 16.96 -0.98
CA ASN A 183 -22.91 15.95 -0.14
C ASN A 183 -21.54 15.61 -0.74
N PRO A 184 -20.40 15.93 -0.10
CA PRO A 184 -20.26 16.24 1.33
C PRO A 184 -20.71 17.65 1.79
N GLY A 185 -20.89 18.62 0.89
CA GLY A 185 -21.35 19.98 1.22
C GLY A 185 -20.41 21.08 0.72
N PRO A 186 -20.87 22.34 0.64
CA PRO A 186 -20.16 23.40 -0.08
C PRO A 186 -18.82 23.74 0.57
N ASP A 187 -18.75 23.75 1.90
CA ASP A 187 -17.54 24.11 2.66
C ASP A 187 -16.49 22.99 2.68
N THR A 188 -16.86 21.75 2.35
CA THR A 188 -15.92 20.63 2.39
C THR A 188 -14.72 20.86 1.48
N ILE A 189 -13.53 20.58 2.02
CA ILE A 189 -12.27 20.50 1.30
C ILE A 189 -11.60 19.15 1.57
N THR A 190 -10.78 18.70 0.64
CA THR A 190 -9.88 17.55 0.78
C THR A 190 -8.63 17.82 -0.04
N ASN A 191 -7.48 17.37 0.44
CA ASN A 191 -6.17 17.46 -0.22
C ASN A 191 -5.76 16.16 -0.94
N SER A 192 -6.65 15.16 -1.02
CA SER A 192 -6.41 13.91 -1.76
C SER A 192 -7.74 13.34 -2.31
N ALA A 193 -7.65 12.67 -3.45
CA ALA A 193 -8.71 11.86 -4.03
C ALA A 193 -9.16 10.70 -3.11
N HIS A 194 -8.40 10.36 -2.07
CA HIS A 194 -8.56 9.12 -1.29
C HIS A 194 -8.52 7.87 -2.20
N ASN A 195 -7.67 7.92 -3.22
CA ASN A 195 -7.30 6.82 -4.10
C ASN A 195 -5.97 7.19 -4.76
N VAL A 196 -4.93 6.41 -4.48
CA VAL A 196 -3.54 6.69 -4.91
C VAL A 196 -3.43 6.79 -6.44
N PHE A 197 -4.23 6.04 -7.19
CA PHE A 197 -4.25 6.10 -8.65
C PHE A 197 -4.81 7.44 -9.17
N MET A 198 -5.82 7.99 -8.48
CA MET A 198 -6.43 9.28 -8.83
C MET A 198 -5.62 10.46 -8.31
N ASP A 199 -4.93 10.34 -7.17
CA ASP A 199 -3.93 11.31 -6.72
C ASP A 199 -2.82 11.44 -7.79
N ILE A 200 -2.24 10.31 -8.22
CA ILE A 200 -1.22 10.26 -9.29
C ILE A 200 -1.73 10.85 -10.61
N PHE A 201 -2.95 10.52 -11.04
CA PHE A 201 -3.55 11.06 -12.27
C PHE A 201 -3.82 12.57 -12.19
N SER A 202 -4.31 13.06 -11.05
CA SER A 202 -4.55 14.49 -10.83
C SER A 202 -3.26 15.31 -10.82
N GLY A 203 -2.19 14.76 -10.22
CA GLY A 203 -0.91 15.42 -10.06
C GLY A 203 -0.02 15.41 -11.31
N GLY A 204 0.01 14.29 -12.05
CA GLY A 204 0.93 14.07 -13.18
C GLY A 204 0.29 13.64 -14.51
N GLY A 205 -1.03 13.71 -14.64
CA GLY A 205 -1.76 13.45 -15.87
C GLY A 205 -1.67 12.00 -16.38
N PHE A 206 -2.04 11.79 -17.64
CA PHE A 206 -1.96 10.48 -18.30
C PHE A 206 -0.54 9.89 -18.34
N PRO A 207 0.56 10.65 -18.60
CA PRO A 207 1.90 10.06 -18.62
C PRO A 207 2.29 9.39 -17.30
N LEU A 208 2.12 10.07 -16.16
CA LEU A 208 2.45 9.49 -14.86
C LEU A 208 1.49 8.35 -14.46
N PHE A 209 0.19 8.52 -14.74
CA PHE A 209 -0.82 7.51 -14.48
C PHE A 209 -0.58 6.22 -15.27
N VAL A 210 -0.28 6.32 -16.58
CA VAL A 210 0.05 5.17 -17.43
C VAL A 210 1.35 4.49 -16.98
N ILE A 211 2.38 5.24 -16.57
CA ILE A 211 3.60 4.65 -16.01
C ILE A 211 3.29 3.87 -14.73
N TYR A 212 2.47 4.40 -13.82
CA TYR A 212 2.08 3.71 -12.58
C TYR A 212 1.24 2.44 -12.85
N LEU A 213 0.34 2.48 -13.85
CA LEU A 213 -0.40 1.32 -14.32
C LEU A 213 0.52 0.26 -14.96
N LEU A 214 1.50 0.67 -15.77
CA LEU A 214 2.47 -0.25 -16.40
C LEU A 214 3.35 -0.95 -15.36
N ILE A 215 3.83 -0.24 -14.34
CA ILE A 215 4.57 -0.84 -13.21
C ILE A 215 3.67 -1.86 -12.49
N SER A 216 2.43 -1.49 -12.19
CA SER A 216 1.46 -2.39 -11.55
C SER A 216 1.17 -3.64 -12.41
N ALA A 217 1.08 -3.48 -13.73
CA ALA A 217 0.92 -4.56 -14.69
C ALA A 217 2.14 -5.48 -14.75
N LEU A 218 3.38 -4.96 -14.60
CA LEU A 218 4.59 -5.78 -14.51
C LEU A 218 4.61 -6.66 -13.24
N VAL A 219 4.14 -6.15 -12.11
CA VAL A 219 3.98 -6.97 -10.88
C VAL A 219 2.93 -8.06 -11.09
N ILE A 220 1.76 -7.71 -11.65
CA ILE A 220 0.69 -8.68 -11.96
C ILE A 220 1.18 -9.75 -12.95
N GLN A 221 1.89 -9.36 -14.01
CA GLN A 221 2.49 -10.30 -14.96
C GLN A 221 3.50 -11.22 -14.27
N SER A 222 4.28 -10.69 -13.31
CA SER A 222 5.26 -11.46 -12.53
C SER A 222 4.58 -12.50 -11.64
N VAL A 223 3.54 -12.11 -10.89
CA VAL A 223 2.69 -13.01 -10.11
C VAL A 223 2.08 -14.11 -10.99
N ILE A 224 1.53 -13.76 -12.15
CA ILE A 224 0.93 -14.73 -13.09
C ILE A 224 1.99 -15.70 -13.64
N LYS A 225 3.21 -15.24 -13.94
CA LYS A 225 4.32 -16.09 -14.40
C LYS A 225 4.79 -17.06 -13.32
N ILE A 226 5.05 -16.59 -12.10
CA ILE A 226 5.42 -17.46 -10.96
C ILE A 226 4.31 -18.47 -10.69
N ALA A 227 3.06 -18.01 -10.62
CA ALA A 227 1.91 -18.88 -10.40
C ALA A 227 1.78 -19.95 -11.51
N LYS A 228 1.96 -19.61 -12.79
CA LYS A 228 1.95 -20.62 -13.86
C LYS A 228 3.12 -21.60 -13.77
N ARG A 229 4.30 -21.15 -13.34
CA ARG A 229 5.53 -21.95 -13.20
C ARG A 229 5.48 -22.93 -12.03
N ASN A 230 5.05 -22.47 -10.84
CA ASN A 230 4.98 -23.28 -9.63
C ASN A 230 3.53 -23.67 -9.28
N GLN A 231 3.27 -24.98 -9.15
CA GLN A 231 1.99 -25.53 -8.67
C GLN A 231 2.01 -25.84 -7.17
N SER A 232 3.19 -25.99 -6.55
CA SER A 232 3.34 -26.26 -5.12
C SER A 232 3.09 -25.01 -4.26
N TYR A 233 2.86 -25.20 -2.96
CA TYR A 233 2.64 -24.08 -2.05
C TYR A 233 3.95 -23.39 -1.66
N ASP A 234 4.20 -22.24 -2.27
CA ASP A 234 5.33 -21.36 -1.96
C ASP A 234 4.86 -20.25 -1.00
N ALA A 235 5.13 -20.44 0.30
CA ALA A 235 4.69 -19.52 1.34
C ALA A 235 5.28 -18.11 1.22
N VAL A 236 6.50 -17.97 0.68
CA VAL A 236 7.16 -16.66 0.50
C VAL A 236 6.54 -15.91 -0.66
N PHE A 237 6.37 -16.59 -1.81
CA PHE A 237 5.67 -16.03 -2.96
C PHE A 237 4.23 -15.62 -2.62
N VAL A 238 3.50 -16.47 -1.89
CA VAL A 238 2.10 -16.18 -1.50
C VAL A 238 2.04 -15.03 -0.49
N ALA A 239 2.98 -14.95 0.48
CA ALA A 239 3.06 -13.82 1.41
C ALA A 239 3.32 -12.49 0.70
N LEU A 240 4.30 -12.44 -0.23
CA LEU A 240 4.57 -11.25 -1.04
C LEU A 240 3.37 -10.87 -1.92
N THR A 241 2.75 -11.86 -2.58
CA THR A 241 1.58 -11.66 -3.45
C THR A 241 0.41 -11.09 -2.68
N VAL A 242 0.07 -11.68 -1.52
CA VAL A 242 -1.08 -11.22 -0.73
C VAL A 242 -0.81 -9.87 -0.06
N GLY A 243 0.41 -9.64 0.44
CA GLY A 243 0.81 -8.33 0.98
C GLY A 243 0.69 -7.22 -0.06
N TRP A 244 1.12 -7.46 -1.30
CA TRP A 244 0.97 -6.51 -2.40
C TRP A 244 -0.51 -6.29 -2.78
N ILE A 245 -1.32 -7.35 -2.91
CA ILE A 245 -2.73 -7.19 -3.27
C ILE A 245 -3.54 -6.49 -2.17
N CYS A 246 -3.28 -6.76 -0.89
CA CYS A 246 -3.88 -6.03 0.23
C CYS A 246 -3.47 -4.54 0.22
N TYR A 247 -2.21 -4.23 -0.12
CA TYR A 247 -1.78 -2.85 -0.35
C TYR A 247 -2.52 -2.19 -1.52
N GLN A 248 -2.67 -2.87 -2.66
CA GLN A 248 -3.38 -2.32 -3.82
C GLN A 248 -4.86 -2.08 -3.51
N ALA A 249 -5.52 -3.05 -2.87
CA ALA A 249 -6.93 -2.97 -2.48
C ALA A 249 -7.20 -1.78 -1.53
N GLN A 250 -6.33 -1.52 -0.55
CA GLN A 250 -6.49 -0.31 0.28
C GLN A 250 -6.13 0.98 -0.48
N SER A 251 -5.14 0.96 -1.38
CA SER A 251 -4.71 2.15 -2.12
C SER A 251 -5.76 2.70 -3.08
N LEU A 252 -6.68 1.85 -3.57
CA LEU A 252 -7.85 2.25 -4.36
C LEU A 252 -8.90 3.03 -3.56
N ILE A 253 -8.85 2.97 -2.23
CA ILE A 253 -9.86 3.55 -1.32
C ILE A 253 -9.22 4.29 -0.13
N SER A 254 -7.98 4.75 -0.26
CA SER A 254 -7.23 5.38 0.83
C SER A 254 -6.37 6.54 0.32
N ILE A 255 -6.06 7.48 1.21
CA ILE A 255 -5.04 8.51 0.97
C ILE A 255 -3.67 7.82 0.87
N ASN A 256 -2.80 8.31 -0.01
CA ASN A 256 -1.42 7.84 -0.08
C ASN A 256 -0.67 8.15 1.23
N GLN A 257 -0.26 7.12 1.98
CA GLN A 257 0.45 7.26 3.25
C GLN A 257 1.78 6.50 3.16
N ILE A 258 2.89 7.18 3.43
CA ILE A 258 4.25 6.70 3.14
C ILE A 258 4.60 5.35 3.81
N GLY A 259 4.17 5.14 5.05
CA GLY A 259 4.38 3.91 5.81
C GLY A 259 3.53 2.73 5.35
N LEU A 260 2.56 2.94 4.46
CA LEU A 260 1.89 1.90 3.66
C LEU A 260 2.52 1.78 2.27
N ALA A 261 2.78 2.91 1.60
CA ALA A 261 3.31 2.99 0.24
C ALA A 261 4.64 2.26 0.07
N VAL A 262 5.55 2.37 1.06
CA VAL A 262 6.84 1.65 1.08
C VAL A 262 6.64 0.14 0.90
N TRP A 263 5.61 -0.47 1.50
CA TRP A 263 5.34 -1.90 1.35
C TRP A 263 4.77 -2.26 -0.02
N GLY A 264 3.95 -1.38 -0.62
CA GLY A 264 3.49 -1.52 -1.99
C GLY A 264 4.63 -1.57 -3.00
N TRP A 265 5.61 -0.67 -2.86
CA TRP A 265 6.82 -0.66 -3.68
C TRP A 265 7.74 -1.84 -3.38
N LEU A 266 7.99 -2.14 -2.11
CA LEU A 266 8.87 -3.24 -1.67
C LEU A 266 8.35 -4.60 -2.14
N PHE A 267 7.07 -4.91 -1.92
CA PHE A 267 6.50 -6.18 -2.38
C PHE A 267 6.41 -6.24 -3.90
N GLY A 268 6.13 -5.13 -4.58
CA GLY A 268 6.11 -5.07 -6.05
C GLY A 268 7.48 -5.39 -6.66
N GLY A 269 8.53 -4.73 -6.17
CA GLY A 269 9.91 -5.00 -6.58
C GLY A 269 10.36 -6.42 -6.22
N ALA A 270 10.03 -6.90 -5.02
CA ALA A 270 10.33 -8.26 -4.59
C ALA A 270 9.65 -9.32 -5.47
N LEU A 271 8.39 -9.13 -5.88
CA LEU A 271 7.67 -10.05 -6.77
C LEU A 271 8.26 -10.10 -8.18
N ILE A 272 8.72 -8.96 -8.72
CA ILE A 272 9.42 -8.92 -10.01
C ILE A 272 10.78 -9.65 -9.89
N ALA A 273 11.54 -9.39 -8.83
CA ALA A 273 12.80 -10.08 -8.56
C ALA A 273 12.62 -11.60 -8.37
N TYR A 274 11.55 -12.02 -7.67
CA TYR A 274 11.19 -13.42 -7.46
C TYR A 274 10.80 -14.13 -8.76
N GLU A 275 10.14 -13.44 -9.69
CA GLU A 275 9.84 -14.02 -11.01
C GLU A 275 11.10 -14.24 -11.82
N ILE A 276 12.02 -13.27 -11.81
CA ILE A 276 13.29 -13.33 -12.53
C ILE A 276 14.20 -14.43 -11.95
N SER A 277 14.37 -14.47 -10.63
CA SER A 277 15.24 -15.46 -9.96
C SER A 277 14.70 -16.89 -10.14
N SER A 278 13.39 -17.08 -10.07
CA SER A 278 12.75 -18.39 -10.30
C SER A 278 12.66 -18.82 -11.78
N ARG A 279 13.29 -18.10 -12.73
CA ARG A 279 13.43 -18.57 -14.12
C ARG A 279 14.47 -19.69 -14.24
N ASN A 280 15.56 -19.59 -13.49
CA ASN A 280 16.71 -20.49 -13.56
C ASN A 280 16.90 -21.23 -12.22
N PRO A 281 16.16 -22.32 -11.94
CA PRO A 281 16.23 -23.02 -10.64
C PRO A 281 17.64 -23.49 -10.28
N ASN A 282 18.48 -23.80 -11.27
CA ASN A 282 19.86 -24.23 -11.08
C ASN A 282 20.76 -23.14 -10.45
N PHE A 283 20.34 -21.87 -10.40
CA PHE A 283 21.10 -20.78 -9.77
C PHE A 283 21.24 -20.95 -8.25
N TYR A 284 20.33 -21.68 -7.59
CA TYR A 284 20.36 -21.90 -6.13
C TYR A 284 20.58 -23.37 -5.72
N ILE A 285 20.48 -24.33 -6.66
CA ILE A 285 20.63 -25.77 -6.34
C ILE A 285 22.08 -26.13 -6.00
N GLY A 286 23.07 -25.32 -6.41
CA GLY A 286 24.50 -25.56 -6.18
C GLY A 286 24.96 -25.64 -4.72
N GLU A 287 24.22 -25.03 -3.78
CA GLU A 287 24.55 -25.06 -2.34
C GLU A 287 23.75 -26.12 -1.55
N ALA A 288 22.63 -26.60 -2.09
CA ALA A 288 21.67 -27.42 -1.37
C ALA A 288 21.93 -28.95 -1.44
N GLN A 289 22.93 -29.39 -2.21
CA GLN A 289 23.35 -30.80 -2.27
C GLN A 289 24.82 -30.96 -1.89
N GLY A 290 25.08 -31.72 -0.82
CA GLY A 290 26.43 -31.98 -0.34
C GLY A 290 27.31 -32.65 -1.40
N VAL A 291 28.45 -32.02 -1.70
CA VAL A 291 29.32 -32.38 -2.83
C VAL A 291 29.90 -33.79 -2.68
N LYS A 292 29.30 -34.76 -3.39
CA LYS A 292 30.01 -35.99 -3.77
C LYS A 292 31.14 -35.61 -4.72
N LYS A 293 32.39 -35.74 -4.27
CA LYS A 293 33.60 -35.40 -5.03
C LYS A 293 33.73 -36.25 -6.30
N SER A 294 33.27 -35.71 -7.43
CA SER A 294 33.76 -36.14 -8.75
C SER A 294 35.04 -35.36 -9.09
N LYS A 295 36.08 -36.05 -9.56
CA LYS A 295 37.34 -35.41 -9.96
C LYS A 295 37.25 -34.96 -11.42
N GLY A 296 37.54 -33.68 -11.68
CA GLY A 296 37.96 -33.22 -13.01
C GLY A 296 36.86 -32.63 -13.89
N ILE A 297 36.50 -31.36 -13.65
CA ILE A 297 36.08 -30.37 -14.65
C ILE A 297 36.74 -29.04 -14.24
N ARG A 298 36.96 -28.15 -15.22
CA ARG A 298 37.74 -26.90 -15.05
C ARG A 298 37.15 -26.00 -13.95
N LYS A 299 38.02 -25.25 -13.25
CA LYS A 299 37.60 -24.12 -12.39
C LYS A 299 36.88 -23.07 -13.24
N SER A 300 35.54 -23.07 -13.21
CA SER A 300 34.81 -21.80 -13.28
C SER A 300 35.13 -21.01 -12.02
N GLN A 301 35.28 -19.69 -12.12
CA GLN A 301 35.44 -18.86 -10.93
C GLN A 301 34.16 -18.91 -10.09
N ASN A 302 34.31 -18.77 -8.78
CA ASN A 302 33.19 -18.58 -7.87
C ASN A 302 32.50 -17.26 -8.20
N SER A 303 31.31 -17.31 -8.81
CA SER A 303 30.34 -16.22 -8.68
C SER A 303 29.65 -16.39 -7.33
N SER A 304 30.16 -15.69 -6.31
CA SER A 304 29.42 -15.36 -5.10
C SER A 304 28.06 -14.76 -5.46
N GLY A 305 27.09 -14.81 -4.55
CA GLY A 305 25.75 -14.22 -4.73
C GLY A 305 25.70 -12.68 -4.75
N GLU A 306 26.73 -12.03 -5.31
CA GLU A 306 26.83 -10.59 -5.49
C GLU A 306 25.80 -10.13 -6.53
N THR A 307 25.01 -9.11 -6.19
CA THR A 307 24.14 -8.45 -7.17
C THR A 307 25.01 -7.88 -8.29
N PRO A 308 24.74 -8.16 -9.58
CA PRO A 308 25.59 -7.70 -10.67
C PRO A 308 25.79 -6.18 -10.59
N ALA A 309 27.03 -5.70 -10.73
CA ALA A 309 27.40 -4.31 -10.45
C ALA A 309 26.51 -3.27 -11.15
N GLY A 310 26.02 -3.57 -12.37
CA GLY A 310 25.04 -2.74 -13.08
C GLY A 310 23.68 -2.60 -12.39
N VAL A 311 23.19 -3.65 -11.70
CA VAL A 311 21.96 -3.60 -10.90
C VAL A 311 22.17 -2.72 -9.66
N THR A 312 23.30 -2.89 -8.98
CA THR A 312 23.68 -2.05 -7.82
C THR A 312 23.84 -0.59 -8.23
N LEU A 313 24.45 -0.32 -9.39
CA LEU A 313 24.62 1.02 -9.95
C LEU A 313 23.29 1.66 -10.36
N ILE A 314 22.39 0.92 -11.02
CA ILE A 314 21.05 1.42 -11.38
C ILE A 314 20.23 1.74 -10.12
N ALA A 315 20.30 0.89 -9.09
CA ALA A 315 19.64 1.15 -7.80
C ALA A 315 20.21 2.40 -7.10
N PHE A 316 21.53 2.58 -7.12
CA PHE A 316 22.19 3.77 -6.57
C PHE A 316 21.84 5.05 -7.34
N ILE A 317 21.86 5.03 -8.68
CA ILE A 317 21.43 6.16 -9.51
C ILE A 317 19.96 6.51 -9.25
N GLY A 318 19.07 5.50 -9.18
CA GLY A 318 17.66 5.72 -8.86
C GLY A 318 17.45 6.33 -7.46
N PHE A 319 18.24 5.92 -6.47
CA PHE A 319 18.24 6.49 -5.12
C PHE A 319 18.72 7.95 -5.11
N VAL A 320 19.84 8.27 -5.78
CA VAL A 320 20.38 9.63 -5.89
C VAL A 320 19.39 10.55 -6.63
N VAL A 321 18.83 10.12 -7.76
CA VAL A 321 17.80 10.88 -8.49
C VAL A 321 16.56 11.09 -7.62
N GLY A 322 16.13 10.07 -6.86
CA GLY A 322 15.04 10.18 -5.89
C GLY A 322 15.29 11.24 -4.82
N ILE A 323 16.50 11.29 -4.25
CA ILE A 323 16.89 12.34 -3.28
C ILE A 323 16.90 13.72 -3.95
N VAL A 324 17.49 13.85 -5.15
CA VAL A 324 17.55 15.14 -5.86
C VAL A 324 16.15 15.69 -6.13
N VAL A 325 15.21 14.85 -6.60
CA VAL A 325 13.81 15.25 -6.86
C VAL A 325 13.04 15.54 -5.56
N ALA A 326 13.26 14.77 -4.49
CA ALA A 326 12.56 14.96 -3.21
C ALA A 326 13.13 16.11 -2.35
N SER A 327 14.38 16.52 -2.56
CA SER A 327 15.04 17.49 -1.68
C SER A 327 14.43 18.90 -1.69
N PRO A 328 13.96 19.50 -2.81
CA PRO A 328 13.37 20.84 -2.78
C PRO A 328 12.10 20.96 -1.94
N PRO A 329 11.05 20.12 -2.09
CA PRO A 329 9.88 20.20 -1.21
C PRO A 329 10.24 19.92 0.25
N ALA A 330 11.07 18.90 0.52
CA ALA A 330 11.49 18.56 1.89
C ALA A 330 12.26 19.69 2.60
N ILE A 331 13.18 20.36 1.89
CA ILE A 331 13.90 21.54 2.40
C ILE A 331 12.94 22.73 2.57
N SER A 332 11.99 22.90 1.65
CA SER A 332 10.98 23.95 1.71
C SER A 332 10.05 23.79 2.91
N ASP A 333 9.62 22.57 3.26
CA ASP A 333 8.85 22.28 4.48
C ASP A 333 9.68 22.35 5.76
N ALA A 334 10.94 21.88 5.76
CA ALA A 334 11.84 22.04 6.90
C ALA A 334 12.03 23.53 7.24
N LYS A 335 12.22 24.38 6.23
CA LYS A 335 12.26 25.85 6.38
C LYS A 335 10.93 26.41 6.90
N TRP A 336 9.80 26.03 6.31
CA TRP A 336 8.47 26.49 6.75
C TRP A 336 8.19 26.14 8.21
N ARG A 337 8.39 24.88 8.60
CA ARG A 337 8.22 24.41 9.98
C ARG A 337 9.18 25.12 10.94
N SER A 338 10.45 25.29 10.57
CA SER A 338 11.42 26.02 11.38
C SER A 338 11.07 27.51 11.54
N ALA A 339 10.46 28.14 10.53
CA ALA A 339 10.01 29.52 10.60
C ALA A 339 8.82 29.65 11.57
N LEU A 340 7.79 28.82 11.41
CA LEU A 340 6.63 28.77 12.32
C LEU A 340 7.06 28.52 13.77
N SER A 341 7.93 27.54 14.02
CA SER A 341 8.46 27.24 15.36
C SER A 341 9.35 28.33 15.95
N SER A 342 9.77 29.33 15.16
CA SER A 342 10.59 30.45 15.64
C SER A 342 9.79 31.70 16.03
N GLY A 343 8.50 31.78 15.69
CA GLY A 343 7.65 32.95 15.93
C GLY A 343 8.05 34.25 15.20
N ASN A 344 9.14 34.25 14.43
CA ASN A 344 9.66 35.45 13.77
C ASN A 344 9.03 35.63 12.37
N ILE A 345 8.43 36.80 12.16
CA ILE A 345 7.69 37.17 10.95
C ILE A 345 8.59 37.17 9.70
N ASP A 346 9.82 37.69 9.80
CA ASP A 346 10.75 37.79 8.66
C ASP A 346 11.14 36.40 8.13
N LYS A 347 11.37 35.44 9.03
CA LYS A 347 11.60 34.03 8.70
C LYS A 347 10.37 33.38 8.07
N ILE A 348 9.17 33.72 8.53
CA ILE A 348 7.91 33.22 7.93
C ILE A 348 7.74 33.76 6.50
N GLN A 349 7.94 35.07 6.28
CA GLN A 349 7.91 35.68 4.94
C GLN A 349 9.00 35.10 4.02
N THR A 350 10.22 34.90 4.54
CA THR A 350 11.34 34.30 3.77
C THR A 350 11.06 32.84 3.41
N ALA A 351 10.51 32.05 4.33
CA ALA A 351 10.14 30.66 4.07
C ALA A 351 8.97 30.56 3.07
N LEU A 352 8.00 31.47 3.14
CA LEU A 352 6.87 31.56 2.21
C LEU A 352 7.30 31.83 0.75
N GLY A 353 8.41 32.55 0.55
CA GLY A 353 9.00 32.78 -0.77
C GLY A 353 9.71 31.56 -1.39
N SER A 354 9.97 30.50 -0.62
CA SER A 354 10.77 29.35 -1.07
C SER A 354 10.05 28.50 -2.13
N TRP A 355 10.81 27.96 -3.09
CA TRP A 355 10.31 26.98 -4.07
C TRP A 355 10.46 25.53 -3.54
N PRO A 356 9.52 24.61 -3.83
CA PRO A 356 8.22 24.85 -4.45
C PRO A 356 7.30 25.69 -3.56
N LYS A 357 6.53 26.59 -4.20
CA LYS A 357 5.55 27.44 -3.53
C LYS A 357 4.29 26.63 -3.22
N ASP A 358 3.70 26.87 -2.05
CA ASP A 358 2.46 26.22 -1.62
C ASP A 358 1.47 27.26 -1.07
N SER A 359 0.26 27.27 -1.64
CA SER A 359 -0.82 28.18 -1.23
C SER A 359 -1.44 27.81 0.13
N SER A 360 -1.22 26.59 0.65
CA SER A 360 -1.61 26.24 2.01
C SER A 360 -0.82 27.07 3.03
N ARG A 361 0.49 27.23 2.79
CA ARG A 361 1.39 28.10 3.55
C ARG A 361 1.07 29.57 3.35
N LEU A 362 0.64 29.97 2.15
CA LEU A 362 0.15 31.32 1.88
C LEU A 362 -1.09 31.64 2.73
N ALA A 363 -2.09 30.76 2.75
CA ALA A 363 -3.28 30.91 3.56
C ALA A 363 -2.96 30.91 5.08
N GLN A 364 -2.06 30.03 5.51
CA GLN A 364 -1.58 30.00 6.89
C GLN A 364 -0.81 31.28 7.25
N ALA A 365 0.05 31.81 6.36
CA ALA A 365 0.74 33.07 6.56
C ALA A 365 -0.25 34.24 6.67
N THR A 366 -1.26 34.31 5.81
CA THR A 366 -2.25 35.41 5.87
C THR A 366 -3.00 35.43 7.20
N GLY A 367 -3.26 34.29 7.84
CA GLY A 367 -3.87 34.23 9.18
C GLY A 367 -2.89 34.35 10.36
N ILE A 368 -1.59 34.57 10.10
CA ILE A 368 -0.56 34.88 11.11
C ILE A 368 -0.09 36.34 10.98
N LEU A 369 -0.29 36.94 9.80
CA LEU A 369 0.12 38.31 9.45
C LEU A 369 -1.06 39.30 9.38
N SER A 370 -2.27 38.85 9.73
CA SER A 370 -3.50 39.64 9.89
C SER A 370 -3.82 39.87 11.37
#